data_AF-A0A261QU86-F1
#
_entry.id   AF-A0A261QU86-F1
#
_cell.length_a   1.000
_cell.length_b   1.000
_cell.length_c   1.000
_cell.angle_alpha   90.00
_cell.angle_beta   90.00
_cell.angle_gamma   90.00
#
_symmetry.space_group_name_H-M   'P 1'
#
loop_
_entity.id
_entity.type
_entity.pdbx_description
1 polymer ?
#
loop_
_entity_poly.entity_id
_entity_poly.type
_entity_poly.pdbx_seq_one_letter_code
_entity_poly.pdbx_strand_id
1 'polypeptide(L)' 'MRQRKIDKSEFIKDVEEYPDAYQKERVERFGVCQKAIWQNLKKMGLMVMPLNSWLL' A
#
# COMPACT_ATOMS: atom_id res chain seq x y z
N MET A 1 -16.72 -12.05 -3.08
CA MET A 1 -16.79 -10.69 -3.66
C MET A 1 -15.49 -9.97 -3.36
N ARG A 2 -14.84 -9.32 -4.35
CA ARG A 2 -13.64 -8.53 -4.11
C ARG A 2 -14.03 -7.18 -3.50
N GLN A 3 -13.52 -6.82 -2.32
CA GLN A 3 -13.72 -5.48 -1.78
C GLN A 3 -13.12 -4.46 -2.75
N ARG A 4 -13.91 -3.44 -3.11
CA ARG A 4 -13.52 -2.40 -4.09
C ARG A 4 -12.89 -1.17 -3.43
N LYS A 5 -13.15 -0.96 -2.13
CA LYS A 5 -12.70 0.21 -1.38
C LYS A 5 -12.00 -0.27 -0.12
N ILE A 6 -10.81 0.28 0.12
CA ILE A 6 -10.06 0.12 1.35
C ILE A 6 -10.53 1.22 2.31
N ASP A 7 -10.76 0.89 3.57
CA ASP A 7 -10.98 1.91 4.60
C ASP A 7 -9.66 2.65 4.87
N LYS A 8 -9.70 3.99 4.77
CA LYS A 8 -8.48 4.80 4.92
C LYS A 8 -7.89 4.73 6.31
N SER A 9 -8.73 4.69 7.35
CA SER A 9 -8.28 4.69 8.74
C SER A 9 -7.61 3.36 9.08
N GLU A 10 -8.17 2.24 8.61
CA GLU A 10 -7.55 0.91 8.75
C GLU A 10 -6.25 0.82 7.95
N PHE A 11 -6.20 1.41 6.74
CA PHE A 11 -4.98 1.40 5.93
C PHE A 11 -3.85 2.22 6.54
N ILE A 12 -4.15 3.36 7.16
CA ILE A 12 -3.17 4.16 7.89
C ILE A 12 -2.59 3.37 9.06
N LYS A 13 -3.45 2.73 9.86
CA LYS A 13 -3.01 1.89 10.99
C LYS A 13 -2.12 0.73 10.52
N ASP A 14 -2.50 0.05 9.44
CA ASP A 14 -1.70 -1.03 8.86
C ASP A 14 -0.32 -0.57 8.37
N VAL A 15 -0.23 0.65 7.87
CA VAL A 15 1.02 1.28 7.46
C VAL A 15 1.88 1.66 8.67
N GLU A 16 1.28 2.16 9.75
CA GLU A 16 1.99 2.50 10.99
C GLU A 16 2.48 1.26 11.73
N GLU A 17 1.68 0.20 11.77
CA GLU A 17 1.99 -1.05 12.46
C GLU A 17 3.00 -1.90 11.68
N TYR A 18 2.97 -1.83 10.34
CA TYR A 18 3.85 -2.60 9.47
C TYR A 18 4.46 -1.72 8.37
N PRO A 19 5.39 -0.80 8.68
CA PRO A 19 5.91 0.16 7.71
C PRO A 19 6.68 -0.48 6.55
N ASP A 20 7.27 -1.66 6.77
CA ASP A 20 8.12 -2.42 5.85
C ASP A 20 7.37 -3.54 5.10
N ALA A 21 6.09 -3.78 5.42
CA ALA A 21 5.32 -4.85 4.80
C ALA A 21 5.20 -4.68 3.27
N TYR A 22 5.40 -5.79 2.57
CA TYR A 22 5.26 -5.87 1.12
C TYR A 22 3.80 -5.69 0.70
N GLN A 23 3.59 -5.18 -0.53
CA GLN A 23 2.24 -4.99 -1.06
C GLN A 23 1.43 -6.30 -1.13
N LYS A 24 2.09 -7.46 -1.29
CA LYS A 24 1.43 -8.77 -1.31
C LYS A 24 0.82 -9.11 0.05
N GLU A 25 1.53 -8.85 1.14
CA GLU A 25 1.03 -9.09 2.50
C GLU A 25 -0.17 -8.17 2.82
N ARG A 26 -0.12 -6.92 2.34
CA ARG A 26 -1.26 -6.00 2.47
C ARG A 26 -2.44 -6.42 1.60
N VAL A 27 -2.21 -7.01 0.42
CA VAL A 27 -3.27 -7.59 -0.41
C VAL A 27 -4.02 -8.70 0.33
N GLU A 28 -3.29 -9.58 1.02
CA GLU A 28 -3.87 -10.67 1.79
C GLU A 28 -4.70 -10.15 2.98
N ARG A 29 -4.21 -9.13 3.69
CA ARG A 29 -4.93 -8.48 4.81
C ARG A 29 -6.21 -7.76 4.38
N PHE A 30 -6.14 -6.97 3.32
CA PHE A 30 -7.28 -6.15 2.87
C PHE A 30 -8.19 -6.84 1.84
N GLY A 31 -7.82 -8.00 1.32
CA GLY A 31 -8.63 -8.73 0.32
C GLY A 31 -8.85 -7.97 -1.00
N VAL A 32 -7.94 -7.06 -1.36
CA VAL A 32 -8.02 -6.18 -2.54
C VAL A 32 -6.95 -6.51 -3.57
N CYS A 33 -6.95 -5.88 -4.76
CA CYS A 33 -5.79 -6.02 -5.66
C CYS A 33 -4.58 -5.24 -5.17
N GLN A 34 -3.41 -5.72 -5.56
CA GLN A 34 -2.14 -5.02 -5.42
C GLN A 34 -2.18 -3.60 -6.00
N LYS A 35 -2.87 -3.39 -7.14
CA LYS A 35 -3.06 -2.07 -7.73
C LYS A 35 -3.77 -1.09 -6.79
N ALA A 36 -4.74 -1.56 -5.99
CA ALA A 36 -5.44 -0.71 -5.02
C ALA A 36 -4.51 -0.34 -3.85
N ILE A 37 -3.71 -1.28 -3.35
CA ILE A 37 -2.67 -1.01 -2.33
C ILE A 37 -1.69 0.04 -2.85
N TRP A 38 -1.13 -0.17 -4.05
CA TRP A 38 -0.18 0.75 -4.67
C TRP A 38 -0.76 2.17 -4.84
N GLN A 39 -2.00 2.30 -5.31
CA GLN A 39 -2.65 3.60 -5.45
C GLN A 39 -2.84 4.32 -4.12
N ASN A 40 -3.12 3.60 -3.02
CA ASN A 40 -3.27 4.20 -1.70
C ASN A 40 -1.92 4.62 -1.11
N LEU A 41 -0.89 3.78 -1.19
CA LEU A 41 0.47 4.15 -0.77
C LEU A 41 0.98 5.38 -1.54
N LYS A 42 0.76 5.43 -2.85
CA LYS A 42 1.12 6.59 -3.69
C LYS A 42 0.40 7.87 -3.26
N LYS A 43 -0.88 7.78 -2.89
CA LYS A 43 -1.65 8.94 -2.37
C LYS A 43 -1.14 9.43 -1.02
N MET A 44 -0.57 8.54 -0.21
CA MET A 44 0.01 8.86 1.09
C MET A 44 1.46 9.36 1.01
N GLY A 45 2.10 9.30 -0.17
CA GLY A 45 3.50 9.67 -0.34
C GLY A 45 4.50 8.65 0.22
N LEU A 46 4.02 7.47 0.63
CA LEU A 46 4.82 6.43 1.30
C LEU A 46 5.39 5.39 0.33
N MET A 47 5.56 5.77 -0.94
CA MET A 47 6.18 4.89 -1.90
C MET A 47 7.66 4.77 -1.55
N VAL A 48 8.07 3.61 -1.03
CA VAL A 48 9.43 3.11 -1.19
C VAL A 48 9.65 2.98 -2.70
N MET A 49 10.15 4.05 -3.31
CA MET A 49 10.82 3.98 -4.60
C MET A 49 12.00 3.01 -4.41
N PRO A 50 12.36 2.19 -5.41
CA PRO A 50 13.75 1.76 -5.45
C PRO A 50 14.59 3.04 -5.40
N LEU A 51 15.59 3.10 -4.52
CA LEU A 51 16.57 4.19 -4.54
C LEU A 51 16.97 4.42 -6.01
N ASN A 52 16.81 5.66 -6.50
CA ASN A 52 17.08 6.16 -7.85
C ASN A 52 16.18 5.66 -9.00
N SER A 53 15.26 6.53 -9.42
CA SER A 53 14.90 6.69 -10.84
C SER A 53 14.62 8.16 -11.17
N TRP A 54 15.56 9.02 -10.75
CA TRP A 54 15.75 10.41 -11.23
C TRP A 54 17.25 10.80 -11.22
N LEU A 55 18.14 9.80 -11.20
CA LEU A 55 19.58 9.93 -11.40
C LEU A 55 20.02 8.66 -12.14
N LEU A 56 19.76 8.64 -13.44
CA LEU A 56 20.56 8.08 -14.55
C LEU A 56 19.98 8.64 -15.84
#